data_AF-A0A7J3VFF9-F1
#
_entry.id   AF-A0A7J3VFF9-F1
#
_cell.length_a   1.000
_cell.length_b   1.000
_cell.length_c   1.000
_cell.angle_alpha   90.00
_cell.angle_beta   90.00
_cell.angle_gamma   90.00
#
_symmetry.space_group_name_H-M   'P 1'
#
loop_
_entity.id
_entity.type
_entity.pdbx_description
1 polymer ?
#
loop_
_entity_poly.entity_id
_entity_poly.type
_entity_poly.pdbx_seq_one_letter_code
_entity_poly.pdbx_strand_id
1 'polypeptide(L)'
;MFQLLGQVLQQQDSEIGMILNTLFSLAFIVYLFYAQKIQGMTMLRQIEVSLRKIKRYRDKGKNVAVEAIKDYGKPEQDPTPQVERFIEHFMIEPVSMDPAGVVQKLGSIMNVREFTFKQEVVRMAPEATESQRNNLENLLEASLVLNQFYKIIRHYYLMGKKTMNIYIIMQIHMILPMIIKQIEAYSAALQAFRDGIPIGDSVGPIVASKLLNGAPTKLVATEMMAGEIEFEGRRVIVTKAQG
;
A
#
# COMPACT_ATOMS: atom_id res chain seq x y z
N MET A 1 31.25 -22.67 -24.21
CA MET A 1 29.95 -22.71 -24.91
C MET A 1 29.98 -21.98 -26.26
N PHE A 2 30.69 -20.84 -26.41
CA PHE A 2 30.88 -20.17 -27.71
C PHE A 2 31.85 -20.89 -28.68
N GLN A 3 32.84 -21.63 -28.19
CA GLN A 3 33.78 -22.38 -29.05
C GLN A 3 33.15 -23.64 -29.70
N LEU A 4 32.15 -24.25 -29.06
CA LEU A 4 31.40 -25.39 -29.62
C LEU A 4 30.46 -24.96 -30.75
N LEU A 5 29.92 -23.74 -30.71
CA LEU A 5 29.15 -23.14 -31.80
C LEU A 5 30.04 -22.77 -33.00
N GLY A 6 31.29 -22.37 -32.75
CA GLY A 6 32.27 -22.05 -33.81
C GLY A 6 32.74 -23.28 -34.59
N GLN A 7 32.85 -24.45 -33.94
CA GLN A 7 33.25 -25.70 -34.62
C GLN A 7 32.13 -26.32 -35.46
N VAL A 8 30.84 -26.09 -35.14
CA VAL A 8 29.71 -26.52 -35.98
C VAL A 8 29.58 -25.67 -37.26
N LEU A 9 30.07 -24.42 -37.23
CA LEU A 9 30.08 -23.52 -38.39
C LEU A 9 31.25 -23.77 -39.35
N GLN A 10 32.31 -24.46 -38.93
CA GLN A 10 33.48 -24.75 -39.77
C GLN A 10 33.35 -26.00 -40.66
N GLN A 11 32.27 -26.78 -40.53
CA GLN A 11 32.00 -27.92 -41.41
C GLN A 11 30.97 -27.54 -42.48
N GLN A 12 31.31 -26.53 -43.30
CA GLN A 12 30.40 -25.86 -44.21
C GLN A 12 30.22 -26.51 -45.59
N ASP A 13 30.84 -27.67 -45.85
CA ASP A 13 30.80 -28.31 -47.18
C ASP A 13 30.04 -29.66 -47.23
N SER A 14 29.31 -30.04 -46.16
CA SER A 14 28.47 -31.25 -46.18
C SER A 14 26.98 -30.91 -46.31
N GLU A 15 26.28 -31.58 -47.22
CA GLU A 15 24.81 -31.48 -47.37
C GLU A 15 24.09 -31.78 -46.04
N ILE A 16 24.66 -32.66 -45.22
CA ILE A 16 24.17 -32.99 -43.87
C ILE A 16 24.24 -31.77 -42.94
N GLY A 17 25.32 -30.98 -43.01
CA GLY A 17 25.47 -29.73 -42.26
C GLY A 17 24.43 -28.68 -42.65
N MET A 18 24.12 -28.55 -43.94
CA MET A 18 23.04 -27.66 -44.42
C MET A 18 21.65 -28.11 -43.94
N ILE A 19 21.36 -29.42 -43.99
CA ILE A 19 20.09 -29.98 -43.51
C ILE A 19 19.94 -29.74 -42.01
N LEU A 20 20.98 -30.02 -41.22
CA LEU A 20 20.98 -29.79 -39.77
C LEU A 20 20.84 -28.32 -39.40
N ASN A 21 21.54 -27.41 -40.10
CA ASN A 21 21.42 -25.96 -39.87
C ASN A 21 20.01 -25.45 -40.22
N THR A 22 19.40 -25.96 -41.29
CA THR A 22 18.03 -25.62 -41.68
C THR A 22 17.01 -26.11 -40.65
N LEU A 23 17.15 -27.35 -40.17
CA LEU A 23 16.32 -27.90 -39.09
C LEU A 23 16.47 -27.11 -37.79
N PHE A 24 17.70 -26.76 -37.43
CA PHE A 24 17.98 -25.95 -36.24
C PHE A 24 17.37 -24.55 -36.35
N SER A 25 17.51 -23.90 -37.51
CA SER A 25 16.93 -22.59 -37.78
C SER A 25 15.41 -22.62 -37.71
N LEU A 26 14.76 -23.65 -38.27
CA LEU A 26 13.32 -23.84 -38.19
C LEU A 26 12.86 -24.05 -36.75
N ALA A 27 13.56 -24.90 -35.99
CA ALA A 27 13.29 -25.13 -34.57
C ALA A 27 13.47 -23.85 -33.74
N PHE A 28 14.47 -23.04 -34.06
CA PHE A 28 14.72 -21.76 -33.39
C PHE A 28 13.60 -20.74 -33.67
N ILE A 29 13.12 -20.64 -34.92
CA ILE A 29 11.99 -19.77 -35.27
C ILE A 29 10.74 -20.20 -34.49
N VAL A 30 10.44 -21.50 -34.45
CA VAL A 30 9.33 -22.04 -33.64
C VAL A 30 9.53 -21.67 -32.17
N TYR A 31 10.72 -21.89 -31.62
CA TYR A 31 11.03 -21.52 -30.25
C TYR A 31 10.77 -20.03 -29.97
N LEU A 32 11.16 -19.10 -30.85
CA LEU A 32 10.93 -17.66 -30.64
C LEU A 32 9.45 -17.31 -30.47
N PHE A 33 8.55 -17.96 -31.24
CA PHE A 33 7.10 -17.74 -31.09
C PHE A 33 6.54 -18.29 -29.78
N TYR A 34 7.07 -19.41 -29.27
CA TYR A 34 6.62 -20.01 -28.02
C TYR A 34 7.33 -19.46 -26.77
N ALA A 35 8.54 -18.94 -26.91
CA ALA A 35 9.36 -18.43 -25.82
C ALA A 35 8.64 -17.31 -25.07
N GLN A 36 8.01 -16.37 -25.80
CA GLN A 36 7.24 -15.28 -25.20
C GLN A 36 6.05 -15.80 -24.37
N LYS A 37 5.34 -16.83 -24.85
CA LYS A 37 4.24 -17.45 -24.11
C LYS A 37 4.74 -18.17 -22.85
N ILE A 38 5.84 -18.90 -22.96
CA ILE A 38 6.47 -19.61 -21.83
C ILE A 38 6.95 -18.63 -20.76
N GLN A 39 7.57 -17.52 -21.19
CA GLN A 39 7.99 -16.44 -20.31
C GLN A 39 6.79 -15.82 -19.58
N GLY A 40 5.72 -15.46 -20.30
CA GLY A 40 4.50 -14.92 -19.71
C GLY A 40 3.85 -15.86 -18.69
N MET A 41 3.78 -17.16 -18.98
CA MET A 41 3.28 -18.15 -18.02
C MET A 41 4.13 -18.24 -16.74
N THR A 42 5.45 -18.13 -16.89
CA THR A 42 6.38 -18.16 -15.75
C THR A 42 6.20 -16.92 -14.88
N MET A 43 6.11 -15.74 -15.49
CA MET A 43 5.84 -14.48 -14.80
C MET A 43 4.49 -14.49 -14.09
N LEU A 44 3.43 -15.01 -14.74
CA LEU A 44 2.10 -15.17 -14.12
C LEU A 44 2.14 -16.04 -12.87
N ARG A 45 2.87 -17.16 -12.88
CA ARG A 45 3.03 -18.01 -11.68
C ARG A 45 3.72 -17.26 -10.54
N GLN A 46 4.75 -16.47 -10.84
CA GLN A 46 5.44 -15.66 -9.84
C GLN A 46 4.53 -14.57 -9.27
N ILE A 47 3.75 -13.90 -10.12
CA ILE A 47 2.73 -12.93 -9.69
C ILE A 47 1.68 -13.61 -8.79
N GLU A 48 1.23 -14.82 -9.13
CA GLU A 48 0.25 -15.57 -8.35
C GLU A 48 0.75 -15.95 -6.95
N VAL A 49 2.02 -16.34 -6.81
CA VAL A 49 2.65 -16.59 -5.51
C VAL A 49 2.64 -15.32 -4.66
N SER A 50 3.09 -14.21 -5.24
CA SER A 50 3.09 -12.90 -4.57
C SER A 50 1.68 -12.43 -4.23
N LEU A 51 0.69 -12.63 -5.10
CA LEU A 51 -0.71 -12.28 -4.85
C LEU A 51 -1.28 -13.04 -3.64
N ARG A 52 -0.92 -14.32 -3.47
CA ARG A 52 -1.29 -15.08 -2.26
C ARG A 52 -0.68 -14.48 -1.00
N LYS A 53 0.57 -14.00 -1.06
CA LYS A 53 1.21 -13.28 0.05
C LYS A 53 0.46 -11.97 0.36
N ILE A 54 0.14 -11.19 -0.66
CA ILE A 54 -0.63 -9.93 -0.54
C ILE A 54 -2.00 -10.17 0.09
N LYS A 55 -2.70 -11.23 -0.34
CA LYS A 55 -3.99 -11.63 0.26
C LYS A 55 -3.86 -11.88 1.76
N ARG A 56 -2.80 -12.57 2.21
CA ARG A 56 -2.55 -12.80 3.65
C ARG A 56 -2.37 -11.49 4.43
N TYR A 57 -1.69 -10.50 3.87
CA TYR A 57 -1.57 -9.18 4.51
C TYR A 57 -2.90 -8.44 4.59
N ARG A 58 -3.69 -8.46 3.52
CA ARG A 58 -5.06 -7.92 3.50
C ARG A 58 -5.93 -8.56 4.58
N ASP A 59 -5.92 -9.90 4.65
CA ASP A 59 -6.71 -10.65 5.63
C ASP A 59 -6.21 -10.40 7.06
N LYS A 60 -4.89 -10.27 7.26
CA LYS A 60 -4.29 -9.86 8.54
C LYS A 60 -4.78 -8.48 8.97
N GLY A 61 -4.72 -7.47 8.08
CA GLY A 61 -5.21 -6.12 8.37
C GLY A 61 -6.66 -6.09 8.82
N LYS A 62 -7.52 -6.78 8.07
CA LYS A 62 -8.93 -6.95 8.45
C LYS A 62 -9.09 -7.56 9.84
N ASN A 63 -8.41 -8.67 10.12
CA ASN A 63 -8.55 -9.38 11.40
C ASN A 63 -8.05 -8.54 12.58
N VAL A 64 -6.89 -7.89 12.43
CA VAL A 64 -6.33 -6.99 13.45
C VAL A 64 -7.27 -5.82 13.72
N ALA A 65 -7.93 -5.27 12.70
CA ALA A 65 -8.91 -4.20 12.86
C ALA A 65 -10.17 -4.65 13.62
N VAL A 66 -10.71 -5.81 13.27
CA VAL A 66 -11.87 -6.39 13.97
C VAL A 66 -11.54 -6.65 15.43
N GLU A 67 -10.38 -7.22 15.73
CA GLU A 67 -9.93 -7.48 17.09
C GLU A 67 -9.72 -6.18 17.88
N ALA A 68 -9.03 -5.19 17.30
CA ALA A 68 -8.80 -3.91 17.98
C ALA A 68 -10.11 -3.18 18.34
N ILE A 69 -11.11 -3.22 17.45
CA ILE A 69 -12.43 -2.65 17.74
C ILE A 69 -13.14 -3.42 18.86
N LYS A 70 -13.02 -4.76 18.90
CA LYS A 70 -13.58 -5.56 19.99
C LYS A 70 -12.92 -5.23 21.33
N ASP A 71 -11.61 -5.04 21.35
CA ASP A 71 -10.85 -4.78 22.57
C ASP A 71 -11.12 -3.37 23.15
N TYR A 72 -11.07 -2.34 22.30
CA TYR A 72 -11.18 -0.95 22.73
C TYR A 72 -12.58 -0.36 22.64
N GLY A 73 -13.36 -0.78 21.65
CA GLY A 73 -14.67 -0.22 21.35
C GLY A 73 -15.85 -0.94 22.00
N LYS A 74 -15.65 -2.21 22.40
CA LYS A 74 -16.66 -3.12 22.98
C LYS A 74 -18.06 -2.96 22.36
N PRO A 75 -18.18 -3.08 21.02
CA PRO A 75 -19.45 -2.91 20.35
C PRO A 75 -20.47 -3.98 20.78
N GLU A 76 -21.75 -3.62 20.82
CA GLU A 76 -22.84 -4.54 21.18
C GLU A 76 -22.99 -5.72 20.20
N GLN A 77 -22.55 -5.54 18.95
CA GLN A 77 -22.64 -6.53 17.87
C GLN A 77 -21.27 -6.78 17.24
N ASP A 78 -21.14 -7.87 16.48
CA ASP A 78 -19.90 -8.18 15.77
C ASP A 78 -19.52 -7.04 14.78
N PRO A 79 -18.35 -6.37 14.94
CA PRO A 79 -17.96 -5.26 14.09
C PRO A 79 -17.50 -5.70 12.69
N THR A 80 -17.35 -7.01 12.43
CA THR A 80 -16.82 -7.55 11.16
C THR A 80 -17.49 -6.96 9.91
N PRO A 81 -18.84 -6.91 9.79
CA PRO A 81 -19.48 -6.35 8.61
C PRO A 81 -19.23 -4.84 8.44
N GLN A 82 -19.01 -4.13 9.55
CA GLN A 82 -18.72 -2.70 9.54
C GLN A 82 -17.29 -2.45 9.07
N VAL A 83 -16.34 -3.23 9.56
CA VAL A 83 -14.94 -3.20 9.11
C VAL A 83 -14.84 -3.57 7.63
N GLU A 84 -15.54 -4.63 7.20
CA GLU A 84 -15.55 -5.05 5.78
C GLU A 84 -16.10 -3.97 4.87
N ARG A 85 -17.15 -3.27 5.27
CA ARG A 85 -17.64 -2.09 4.54
C ARG A 85 -16.65 -0.94 4.57
N PHE A 86 -16.01 -0.68 5.72
CA PHE A 86 -15.04 0.40 5.86
C PHE A 86 -13.88 0.25 4.86
N ILE A 87 -13.24 -0.92 4.82
CA ILE A 87 -12.07 -1.17 3.95
C ILE A 87 -12.39 -1.18 2.45
N GLU A 88 -13.66 -1.12 2.07
CA GLU A 88 -14.11 -0.98 0.69
C GLU A 88 -14.32 0.48 0.26
N HIS A 89 -14.17 1.45 1.17
CA HIS A 89 -14.26 2.87 0.83
C HIS A 89 -13.20 3.27 -0.21
N PHE A 90 -13.60 4.18 -1.08
CA PHE A 90 -12.74 4.84 -2.05
C PHE A 90 -13.11 6.31 -2.12
N MET A 91 -12.13 7.13 -2.46
CA MET A 91 -12.30 8.57 -2.66
C MET A 91 -12.28 8.86 -4.15
N ILE A 92 -13.19 9.72 -4.61
CA ILE A 92 -13.21 10.20 -5.98
C ILE A 92 -12.41 11.50 -6.01
N GLU A 93 -11.29 11.49 -6.73
CA GLU A 93 -10.42 12.66 -6.88
C GLU A 93 -11.03 13.70 -7.83
N PRO A 94 -10.73 15.00 -7.63
CA PRO A 94 -11.21 16.06 -8.51
C PRO A 94 -10.59 15.94 -9.92
N VAL A 95 -11.37 16.27 -10.94
CA VAL A 95 -10.88 16.30 -12.33
C VAL A 95 -9.90 17.47 -12.51
N SER A 96 -8.78 17.22 -13.18
CA SER A 96 -7.66 18.17 -13.33
C SER A 96 -7.97 19.43 -14.16
N MET A 97 -9.04 19.44 -14.95
CA MET A 97 -9.44 20.58 -15.81
C MET A 97 -10.17 21.71 -15.07
N ASP A 98 -9.89 21.92 -13.79
CA ASP A 98 -10.64 22.87 -12.97
C ASP A 98 -9.99 24.27 -12.95
N PRO A 99 -10.61 25.29 -13.56
CA PRO A 99 -10.08 26.65 -13.58
C PRO A 99 -10.16 27.35 -12.21
N ALA A 100 -10.96 26.85 -11.26
CA ALA A 100 -11.08 27.39 -9.90
C ALA A 100 -10.00 26.89 -8.91
N GLY A 101 -9.13 25.97 -9.35
CA GLY A 101 -8.02 25.44 -8.56
C GLY A 101 -8.32 24.09 -7.91
N VAL A 102 -7.76 23.03 -8.49
CA VAL A 102 -7.84 21.63 -8.03
C VAL A 102 -7.47 21.45 -6.56
N VAL A 103 -6.56 22.30 -6.04
CA VAL A 103 -6.05 22.22 -4.67
C VAL A 103 -7.16 22.45 -3.62
N GLN A 104 -8.00 23.47 -3.80
CA GLN A 104 -9.07 23.78 -2.82
C GLN A 104 -10.13 22.67 -2.78
N LYS A 105 -10.46 22.11 -3.95
CA LYS A 105 -11.37 20.97 -4.06
C LYS A 105 -10.79 19.73 -3.40
N LEU A 106 -9.53 19.44 -3.66
CA LEU A 106 -8.84 18.32 -3.01
C LEU A 106 -8.83 18.47 -1.49
N GLY A 107 -8.50 19.66 -0.97
CA GLY A 107 -8.54 19.93 0.46
C GLY A 107 -9.92 19.71 1.06
N SER A 108 -10.98 20.15 0.38
CA SER A 108 -12.36 19.92 0.81
C SER A 108 -12.73 18.44 0.83
N ILE A 109 -12.34 17.69 -0.21
CA ILE A 109 -12.58 16.24 -0.31
C ILE A 109 -11.82 15.49 0.79
N MET A 110 -10.58 15.87 1.07
CA MET A 110 -9.78 15.29 2.15
C MET A 110 -10.44 15.53 3.51
N ASN A 111 -10.89 16.75 3.79
CA ASN A 111 -11.59 17.09 5.04
C ASN A 111 -12.87 16.27 5.22
N VAL A 112 -13.65 16.08 4.14
CA VAL A 112 -14.87 15.25 4.16
C VAL A 112 -14.53 13.78 4.39
N ARG A 113 -13.45 13.26 3.79
CA ARG A 113 -13.00 11.89 4.00
C ARG A 113 -12.60 11.66 5.46
N GLU A 114 -11.74 12.51 6.00
CA GLU A 114 -11.29 12.44 7.40
C GLU A 114 -12.49 12.51 8.35
N PHE A 115 -13.39 13.48 8.15
CA PHE A 115 -14.60 13.58 8.96
C PHE A 115 -15.43 12.30 8.90
N THR A 116 -15.65 11.75 7.70
CA THR A 116 -16.44 10.52 7.53
C THR A 116 -15.79 9.33 8.24
N PHE A 117 -14.47 9.22 8.18
CA PHE A 117 -13.72 8.12 8.79
C PHE A 117 -13.78 8.19 10.32
N LYS A 118 -13.57 9.37 10.90
CA LYS A 118 -13.76 9.62 12.34
C LYS A 118 -15.18 9.26 12.80
N GLN A 119 -16.21 9.61 12.03
CA GLN A 119 -17.60 9.28 12.35
C GLN A 119 -17.88 7.77 12.29
N GLU A 120 -17.35 7.06 11.29
CA GLU A 120 -17.49 5.60 11.21
C GLU A 120 -16.79 4.90 12.39
N VAL A 121 -15.62 5.38 12.82
CA VAL A 121 -14.90 4.84 13.99
C VAL A 121 -15.71 5.04 15.27
N VAL A 122 -16.28 6.23 15.48
CA VAL A 122 -17.16 6.51 16.64
C VAL A 122 -18.35 5.55 16.70
N ARG A 123 -18.93 5.22 15.54
CA ARG A 123 -20.04 4.25 15.46
C ARG A 123 -19.59 2.81 15.75
N MET A 124 -18.40 2.43 15.28
CA MET A 124 -17.84 1.09 15.49
C MET A 124 -17.32 0.86 16.91
N ALA A 125 -16.80 1.90 17.56
CA ALA A 125 -16.10 1.82 18.84
C ALA A 125 -16.57 2.94 19.81
N PRO A 126 -17.82 2.88 20.29
CA PRO A 126 -18.40 3.96 21.11
C PRO A 126 -17.71 4.13 22.47
N GLU A 127 -17.20 3.05 23.07
CA GLU A 127 -16.53 3.08 24.39
C GLU A 127 -15.05 3.48 24.32
N ALA A 128 -14.47 3.58 23.13
CA ALA A 128 -13.05 3.91 22.98
C ALA A 128 -12.79 5.37 23.35
N THR A 129 -11.68 5.64 24.04
CA THR A 129 -11.19 7.00 24.30
C THR A 129 -10.84 7.73 23.01
N GLU A 130 -10.71 9.06 23.04
CA GLU A 130 -10.36 9.86 21.87
C GLU A 130 -9.04 9.39 21.20
N SER A 131 -8.00 9.14 21.99
CA SER A 131 -6.72 8.62 21.48
C SER A 131 -6.87 7.22 20.87
N GLN A 132 -7.64 6.33 21.50
CA GLN A 132 -7.92 5.00 20.94
C GLN A 132 -8.71 5.09 19.63
N ARG A 133 -9.67 6.02 19.51
CA ARG A 133 -10.40 6.23 18.26
C ARG A 133 -9.48 6.70 17.13
N ASN A 134 -8.56 7.62 17.40
CA ASN A 134 -7.58 8.07 16.40
C ASN A 134 -6.64 6.92 15.98
N ASN A 135 -6.24 6.07 16.92
CA ASN A 135 -5.46 4.86 16.62
C ASN A 135 -6.25 3.84 15.77
N LEU A 136 -7.52 3.63 16.10
CA LEU A 136 -8.43 2.75 15.35
C LEU A 136 -8.69 3.28 13.93
N GLU A 137 -8.86 4.59 13.77
CA GLU A 137 -8.98 5.25 12.46
C GLU A 137 -7.76 4.92 11.60
N ASN A 138 -6.56 5.21 12.08
CA ASN A 138 -5.31 4.94 11.37
C ASN A 138 -5.12 3.45 11.02
N LEU A 139 -5.52 2.57 11.94
CA LEU A 139 -5.46 1.12 11.73
C LEU A 139 -6.42 0.68 10.61
N LEU A 140 -7.64 1.20 10.61
CA LEU A 140 -8.64 0.95 9.56
C LEU A 140 -8.19 1.52 8.21
N GLU A 141 -7.56 2.70 8.19
CA GLU A 141 -6.95 3.27 6.99
C GLU A 141 -5.85 2.36 6.43
N ALA A 142 -4.92 1.90 7.27
CA ALA A 142 -3.87 0.97 6.84
C ALA A 142 -4.47 -0.33 6.29
N SER A 143 -5.54 -0.84 6.91
CA SER A 143 -6.27 -2.03 6.45
C SER A 143 -6.95 -1.81 5.11
N LEU A 144 -7.53 -0.63 4.89
CA LEU A 144 -8.11 -0.19 3.62
C LEU A 144 -7.04 -0.15 2.52
N VAL A 145 -5.87 0.41 2.80
CA VAL A 145 -4.75 0.45 1.83
C VAL A 145 -4.27 -0.95 1.44
N LEU A 146 -4.12 -1.86 2.41
CA LEU A 146 -3.79 -3.26 2.13
C LEU A 146 -4.85 -3.95 1.25
N ASN A 147 -6.13 -3.64 1.48
CA ASN A 147 -7.23 -4.13 0.65
C ASN A 147 -7.19 -3.57 -0.77
N GLN A 148 -6.86 -2.28 -0.93
CA GLN A 148 -6.68 -1.64 -2.24
C GLN A 148 -5.55 -2.30 -3.03
N PHE A 149 -4.38 -2.51 -2.43
CA PHE A 149 -3.27 -3.22 -3.08
C PHE A 149 -3.69 -4.60 -3.57
N TYR A 150 -4.38 -5.39 -2.75
CA TYR A 150 -4.88 -6.70 -3.15
C TYR A 150 -5.83 -6.62 -4.34
N LYS A 151 -6.81 -5.71 -4.31
CA LYS A 151 -7.80 -5.54 -5.39
C LYS A 151 -7.15 -5.14 -6.72
N ILE A 152 -6.27 -4.14 -6.68
CA ILE A 152 -5.60 -3.60 -7.88
C ILE A 152 -4.70 -4.67 -8.52
N ILE A 153 -3.83 -5.32 -7.73
CA ILE A 153 -2.90 -6.33 -8.25
C ILE A 153 -3.66 -7.54 -8.77
N ARG A 154 -4.72 -7.97 -8.06
CA ARG A 154 -5.60 -9.06 -8.52
C ARG A 154 -6.28 -8.72 -9.85
N HIS A 155 -6.76 -7.49 -10.01
CA HIS A 155 -7.40 -7.05 -11.25
C HIS A 155 -6.46 -7.21 -12.44
N TYR A 156 -5.25 -6.65 -12.34
CA TYR A 156 -4.26 -6.74 -13.41
C TYR A 156 -3.75 -8.17 -13.64
N TYR A 157 -3.58 -8.97 -12.57
CA TYR A 157 -3.24 -10.40 -12.69
C TYR A 157 -4.29 -11.17 -13.49
N LEU A 158 -5.57 -10.99 -13.17
CA LEU A 158 -6.67 -11.64 -13.90
C LEU A 158 -6.76 -11.16 -15.35
N MET A 159 -6.52 -9.87 -15.59
CA MET A 159 -6.46 -9.31 -16.93
C MET A 159 -5.32 -9.94 -17.75
N GLY A 160 -4.11 -9.98 -17.21
CA GLY A 160 -2.95 -10.61 -17.85
C GLY A 160 -3.18 -12.11 -18.09
N LYS A 161 -3.77 -12.82 -17.14
CA LYS A 161 -4.07 -14.26 -17.25
C LYS A 161 -5.12 -14.57 -18.33
N LYS A 162 -6.17 -13.75 -18.44
CA LYS A 162 -7.25 -13.95 -19.42
C LYS A 162 -6.84 -13.55 -20.84
N THR A 163 -6.15 -12.41 -20.97
CA THR A 163 -5.76 -11.88 -22.29
C THR A 163 -4.48 -12.52 -22.82
N MET A 164 -3.66 -13.12 -21.94
CA MET A 164 -2.30 -13.56 -22.24
C MET A 164 -1.43 -12.45 -22.87
N ASN A 165 -1.74 -11.18 -22.54
CA ASN A 165 -0.97 -10.04 -22.99
C ASN A 165 0.32 -9.93 -22.16
N ILE A 166 1.46 -10.23 -22.80
CA ILE A 166 2.79 -10.22 -22.18
C ILE A 166 3.16 -8.86 -21.59
N TYR A 167 2.73 -7.75 -22.18
CA TYR A 167 3.06 -6.41 -21.70
C TYR A 167 2.38 -6.11 -20.36
N ILE A 168 1.11 -6.50 -20.20
CA ILE A 168 0.38 -6.35 -18.93
C ILE A 168 1.05 -7.21 -17.85
N ILE A 169 1.38 -8.46 -18.18
CA ILE A 169 2.06 -9.40 -17.26
C ILE A 169 3.41 -8.82 -16.82
N MET A 170 4.19 -8.31 -17.76
CA MET A 170 5.51 -7.76 -17.52
C MET A 170 5.46 -6.50 -16.65
N GLN A 171 4.53 -5.58 -16.91
CA GLN A 171 4.35 -4.37 -16.10
C GLN A 171 4.11 -4.70 -14.63
N ILE A 172 3.16 -5.61 -14.34
CA ILE A 172 2.87 -6.04 -12.97
C ILE A 172 4.10 -6.71 -12.36
N HIS A 173 4.71 -7.65 -13.08
CA HIS A 173 5.85 -8.42 -12.59
C HIS A 173 7.02 -7.52 -12.16
N MET A 174 7.33 -6.48 -12.94
CA MET A 174 8.43 -5.56 -12.65
C MET A 174 8.17 -4.67 -11.42
N ILE A 175 6.95 -4.19 -11.23
CA ILE A 175 6.61 -3.28 -10.11
C ILE A 175 6.33 -4.04 -8.81
N LEU A 176 5.97 -5.32 -8.89
CA LEU A 176 5.51 -6.12 -7.76
C LEU A 176 6.48 -6.15 -6.57
N PRO A 177 7.82 -6.25 -6.74
CA PRO A 177 8.75 -6.23 -5.61
C PRO A 177 8.69 -4.92 -4.81
N MET A 178 8.54 -3.78 -5.49
CA MET A 178 8.41 -2.48 -4.82
C MET A 178 7.10 -2.37 -4.05
N ILE A 179 6.01 -2.86 -4.65
CA ILE A 179 4.70 -2.88 -3.99
C ILE A 179 4.71 -3.80 -2.76
N ILE A 180 5.36 -4.96 -2.84
CA ILE A 180 5.48 -5.88 -1.68
C ILE A 180 6.17 -5.18 -0.51
N LYS A 181 7.23 -4.41 -0.74
CA LYS A 181 7.90 -3.64 0.33
C LYS A 181 6.97 -2.62 0.97
N GLN A 182 6.15 -1.92 0.17
CA GLN A 182 5.14 -1.00 0.70
C GLN A 182 4.10 -1.73 1.55
N ILE A 183 3.59 -2.86 1.07
CA ILE A 183 2.62 -3.71 1.79
C ILE A 183 3.20 -4.23 3.11
N GLU A 184 4.47 -4.63 3.11
CA GLU A 184 5.18 -5.05 4.33
C GLU A 184 5.27 -3.91 5.35
N ALA A 185 5.58 -2.69 4.90
CA ALA A 185 5.60 -1.51 5.76
C ALA A 185 4.21 -1.20 6.36
N TYR A 186 3.16 -1.19 5.54
CA TYR A 186 1.78 -1.03 6.03
C TYR A 186 1.39 -2.15 7.00
N SER A 187 1.76 -3.40 6.71
CA SER A 187 1.47 -4.51 7.60
C SER A 187 2.20 -4.42 8.94
N ALA A 188 3.40 -3.83 8.99
CA ALA A 188 4.11 -3.58 10.24
C ALA A 188 3.42 -2.47 11.05
N ALA A 189 2.94 -1.42 10.36
CA ALA A 189 2.23 -0.30 10.98
C ALA A 189 0.92 -0.72 11.67
N LEU A 190 0.24 -1.78 11.21
CA LEU A 190 -0.99 -2.29 11.83
C LEU A 190 -0.85 -2.53 13.34
N GLN A 191 0.25 -3.18 13.75
CA GLN A 191 0.47 -3.48 15.18
C GLN A 191 0.81 -2.21 15.96
N ALA A 192 1.61 -1.33 15.37
CA ALA A 192 1.94 -0.04 15.98
C ALA A 192 0.68 0.81 16.22
N PHE A 193 -0.25 0.89 15.25
CA PHE A 193 -1.51 1.57 15.45
C PHE A 193 -2.39 0.90 16.50
N ARG A 194 -2.43 -0.43 16.56
CA ARG A 194 -3.17 -1.13 17.62
C ARG A 194 -2.65 -0.77 19.00
N ASP A 195 -1.34 -0.78 19.17
CA ASP A 195 -0.67 -0.58 20.46
C ASP A 195 -0.47 0.92 20.80
N GLY A 196 -0.87 1.83 19.90
CA GLY A 196 -0.67 3.28 20.07
C GLY A 196 0.79 3.71 20.03
N ILE A 197 1.65 2.92 19.38
CA ILE A 197 3.07 3.24 19.21
C ILE A 197 3.18 4.35 18.15
N PRO A 198 3.87 5.48 18.44
CA PRO A 198 3.98 6.57 17.49
C PRO A 198 4.74 6.13 16.23
N ILE A 199 4.23 6.53 15.06
CA ILE A 199 4.79 6.19 13.76
C ILE A 199 5.30 7.46 13.07
N GLY A 200 6.56 7.44 12.62
CA GLY A 200 7.20 8.55 11.91
C GLY A 200 8.23 9.30 12.76
N ASP A 201 8.35 10.60 12.51
CA ASP A 201 9.26 11.47 13.28
C ASP A 201 8.65 11.83 14.63
N SER A 202 8.93 10.99 15.62
CA SER A 202 8.55 11.25 17.02
C SER A 202 9.48 12.26 17.70
N VAL A 203 10.64 12.59 17.11
CA VAL A 203 11.62 13.47 17.75
C VAL A 203 11.06 14.89 17.86
N GLY A 204 10.46 15.41 16.79
CA GLY A 204 9.83 16.74 16.79
C GLY A 204 8.79 16.93 17.90
N PRO A 205 7.73 16.09 17.97
CA PRO A 205 6.72 16.15 19.02
C PRO A 205 7.27 16.00 20.44
N ILE A 206 8.25 15.11 20.64
CA ILE A 206 8.90 14.90 21.95
C ILE A 206 9.69 16.14 22.37
N VAL A 207 10.45 16.74 21.44
CA VAL A 207 11.21 17.97 21.70
C VAL A 207 10.27 19.13 22.01
N ALA A 208 9.19 19.29 21.24
CA ALA A 208 8.18 20.31 21.50
C ALA A 208 7.52 20.15 22.87
N SER A 209 7.17 18.91 23.25
CA SER A 209 6.60 18.61 24.57
C SER A 209 7.59 18.89 25.70
N LYS A 210 8.88 18.60 25.50
CA LYS A 210 9.93 18.87 26.47
C LYS A 210 10.22 20.37 26.64
N LEU A 211 10.16 21.14 25.56
CA LEU A 211 10.30 22.60 25.60
C LEU A 211 9.15 23.26 26.37
N LEU A 212 7.92 22.77 26.16
CA LEU A 212 6.75 23.27 26.88
C LEU A 212 6.83 23.01 28.40
N ASN A 213 7.44 21.91 28.83
CA ASN A 213 7.73 21.58 30.24
C ASN A 213 6.56 21.86 31.22
N GLY A 214 5.33 21.48 30.86
CA GLY A 214 4.14 21.69 31.70
C GLY A 214 3.55 23.10 31.65
N ALA A 215 4.04 23.98 30.77
CA ALA A 215 3.41 25.27 30.49
C ALA A 215 1.94 25.08 30.08
N PRO A 216 1.04 26.03 30.43
CA PRO A 216 -0.35 25.95 30.03
C PRO A 216 -0.43 25.96 28.50
N THR A 217 -1.13 24.96 27.96
CA THR A 217 -1.39 24.84 26.53
C THR A 217 -2.87 25.09 26.26
N LYS A 218 -3.16 25.67 25.09
CA LYS A 218 -4.52 25.87 24.59
C LYS A 218 -4.66 25.23 23.22
N LEU A 219 -5.85 24.74 22.93
CA LEU A 219 -6.21 24.28 21.59
C LEU A 219 -6.23 25.49 20.64
N VAL A 220 -5.47 25.42 19.56
CA VAL A 220 -5.36 26.50 18.56
C VAL A 220 -5.93 26.12 17.19
N ALA A 221 -5.96 24.82 16.89
CA ALA A 221 -6.61 24.24 15.73
C ALA A 221 -7.01 22.79 16.03
N THR A 222 -7.72 22.13 15.12
CA THR A 222 -8.09 20.71 15.22
C THR A 222 -6.86 19.86 15.54
N GLU A 223 -6.89 19.14 16.67
CA GLU A 223 -5.80 18.26 17.15
C GLU A 223 -4.44 18.96 17.34
N MET A 224 -4.42 20.30 17.50
CA MET A 224 -3.20 21.10 17.63
C MET A 224 -3.25 21.99 18.88
N MET A 225 -2.24 21.84 19.72
CA MET A 225 -2.05 22.58 20.96
C MET A 225 -0.91 23.58 20.80
N ALA A 226 -1.05 24.77 21.39
CA ALA A 226 0.04 25.72 21.52
C ALA A 226 0.22 26.14 22.98
N GLY A 227 1.47 26.27 23.40
CA GLY A 227 1.85 26.89 24.65
C GLY A 227 2.90 27.97 24.43
N GLU A 228 2.97 28.89 25.38
CA GLU A 228 3.92 29.99 25.34
C GLU A 228 4.98 29.80 26.43
N ILE A 229 6.25 29.92 26.05
CA ILE A 229 7.38 29.86 26.96
C ILE A 229 8.34 31.00 26.69
N GLU A 230 9.16 31.33 27.68
CA GLU A 230 10.33 32.16 27.50
C GLU A 230 11.56 31.26 27.38
N PHE A 231 12.28 31.40 26.27
CA PHE A 231 13.49 30.63 26.00
C PHE A 231 14.58 31.59 25.54
N GLU A 232 15.71 31.60 26.26
CA GLU A 232 16.85 32.50 25.98
C GLU A 232 16.46 33.98 25.85
N GLY A 233 15.54 34.46 26.71
CA GLY A 233 15.05 35.84 26.69
C GLY A 233 14.14 36.18 25.51
N ARG A 234 13.64 35.18 24.77
CA ARG A 234 12.67 35.33 23.69
C ARG A 234 11.37 34.63 24.05
N ARG A 235 10.24 35.28 23.73
CA ARG A 235 8.93 34.64 23.76
C ARG A 235 8.82 33.68 22.58
N VAL A 236 8.63 32.40 22.88
CA VAL A 236 8.48 31.33 21.89
C VAL A 236 7.09 30.72 22.02
N ILE A 237 6.39 30.60 20.90
CA ILE A 237 5.12 29.87 20.80
C ILE A 237 5.45 28.49 20.27
N VAL A 238 5.31 27.47 21.11
CA VAL A 238 5.56 26.09 20.74
C VAL A 238 4.23 25.43 20.42
N THR A 239 4.13 24.86 19.22
CA THR A 239 2.96 24.11 18.79
C THR A 239 3.26 22.62 18.70
N LYS A 240 2.34 21.78 19.18
CA LYS A 240 2.43 20.31 19.06
C LYS A 240 1.06 19.71 18.75
N ALA A 241 1.04 18.48 18.24
CA ALA A 241 -0.17 17.69 18.19
C ALA A 241 -0.73 17.46 19.60
N GLN A 242 -2.06 17.34 19.71
CA GLN A 242 -2.73 17.07 20.98
C GLN A 242 -2.35 15.70 21.56
N GLY A 243 -2.22 14.71 20.69
CA GLY A 243 -1.76 13.35 21.01
C GLY A 243 -0.31 13.24 21.47
#